data_AF-A0A3Q0R9T5-F1
#
_entry.id   AF-A0A3Q0R9T5-F1
#
_cell.length_a   1.000
_cell.length_b   1.000
_cell.length_c   1.000
_cell.angle_alpha   90.00
_cell.angle_beta   90.00
_cell.angle_gamma   90.00
#
_symmetry.space_group_name_H-M   'P 1'
#
loop_
_entity.id
_entity.type
_entity.pdbx_description
1 polymer ?
#
loop_
_entity_poly.entity_id
_entity_poly.type
_entity_poly.pdbx_seq_one_letter_code
_entity_poly.pdbx_strand_id
1 'polypeptide(L)'
;MTMILGYWDTRGLGQHIRLLLEYTGDKYEEKQYICGEAPDFDKSCWTNVKFKLGMDFPNLPYLVDGDRKIPQSNAIMRYIARKHNMCGETEEEKIRVDILENQAMDLRLAFIKLCYLNIITFVDFVMYELLDEHRALEPKCLDNFKNLKELLNRFEGLERIAAYMKSPRFMKGPINNRMAQWGYK
;
A
#
# COMPACT_ATOMS: atom_id res chain seq x y z
N MET A 1 -13.94 -12.56 -24.59
CA MET A 1 -12.56 -13.07 -24.54
C MET A 1 -12.11 -13.05 -23.09
N THR A 2 -11.30 -14.02 -22.66
CA THR A 2 -10.75 -14.05 -21.31
C THR A 2 -9.62 -13.03 -21.20
N MET A 3 -9.66 -12.16 -20.19
CA MET A 3 -8.60 -11.19 -19.93
C MET A 3 -7.36 -11.87 -19.32
N ILE A 4 -6.18 -11.28 -19.45
CA ILE A 4 -4.96 -11.78 -18.81
C ILE A 4 -4.42 -10.72 -17.84
N LEU A 5 -4.36 -11.03 -16.55
CA LEU A 5 -3.70 -10.22 -15.53
C LEU A 5 -2.28 -10.74 -15.30
N GLY A 6 -1.27 -9.93 -15.65
CA GLY A 6 0.12 -10.22 -15.37
C GLY A 6 0.63 -9.55 -14.11
N TYR A 7 1.12 -10.32 -13.14
CA TYR A 7 1.77 -9.79 -11.93
C TYR A 7 2.76 -10.78 -11.32
N TRP A 8 3.52 -10.34 -10.32
CA TRP A 8 4.30 -11.25 -9.49
C TRP A 8 3.37 -12.22 -8.75
N ASP A 9 3.88 -13.41 -8.41
CA ASP A 9 3.23 -14.39 -7.55
C ASP A 9 3.22 -13.93 -6.07
N THR A 10 2.57 -12.79 -5.86
CA THR A 10 2.40 -12.12 -4.58
C THR A 10 1.08 -11.35 -4.59
N ARG A 11 0.64 -10.91 -3.41
CA ARG A 11 -0.52 -10.04 -3.26
C ARG A 11 -0.30 -8.66 -3.93
N GLY A 12 0.66 -7.89 -3.41
CA GLY A 12 1.13 -6.61 -3.94
C GLY A 12 0.06 -5.68 -4.55
N LEU A 13 0.43 -5.02 -5.65
CA LEU A 13 -0.46 -4.18 -6.47
C LEU A 13 -1.44 -5.00 -7.33
N GLY A 14 -1.26 -6.32 -7.46
CA GLY A 14 -2.21 -7.17 -8.19
C GLY A 14 -3.54 -7.38 -7.44
N GLN A 15 -3.54 -7.33 -6.10
CA GLN A 15 -4.69 -7.78 -5.32
C GLN A 15 -5.98 -7.02 -5.55
N HIS A 16 -5.92 -5.69 -5.58
CA HIS A 16 -7.13 -4.88 -5.73
C HIS A 16 -7.74 -5.05 -7.13
N ILE A 17 -6.92 -5.38 -8.13
CA ILE A 17 -7.36 -5.74 -9.48
C ILE A 17 -8.05 -7.11 -9.46
N ARG A 18 -7.45 -8.13 -8.83
CA ARG A 18 -8.06 -9.46 -8.66
C ARG A 18 -9.45 -9.35 -8.00
N LEU A 19 -9.52 -8.64 -6.87
CA LEU A 19 -10.78 -8.44 -6.15
C LEU A 19 -11.85 -7.75 -7.02
N LEU A 20 -11.46 -6.77 -7.83
CA LEU A 20 -12.40 -6.08 -8.71
C LEU A 20 -12.89 -7.00 -9.84
N LEU A 21 -12.00 -7.77 -10.48
CA LEU A 21 -12.36 -8.74 -11.53
C LEU A 21 -13.31 -9.82 -11.02
N GLU A 22 -13.06 -10.35 -9.82
CA GLU A 22 -13.96 -11.31 -9.17
C GLU A 22 -15.33 -10.67 -8.88
N TYR A 23 -15.34 -9.45 -8.32
CA TYR A 23 -16.59 -8.74 -7.99
C TYR A 23 -17.45 -8.46 -9.23
N THR A 24 -16.83 -8.07 -10.35
CA THR A 24 -17.55 -7.78 -11.60
C THR A 24 -17.93 -9.03 -12.40
N GLY A 25 -17.49 -10.22 -11.97
CA GLY A 25 -17.71 -11.47 -12.69
C GLY A 25 -16.96 -11.56 -14.02
N ASP A 26 -15.93 -10.73 -14.19
CA ASP A 26 -15.12 -10.69 -15.39
C ASP A 26 -14.27 -11.96 -15.51
N LYS A 27 -14.28 -12.62 -16.67
CA LYS A 27 -13.43 -13.78 -16.93
C LYS A 27 -11.99 -13.35 -17.15
N TYR A 28 -11.07 -13.84 -16.33
CA TYR A 28 -9.64 -13.60 -16.48
C TYR A 28 -8.81 -14.84 -16.13
N GLU A 29 -7.57 -14.85 -16.63
CA GLU A 29 -6.50 -15.75 -16.24
C GLU A 29 -5.34 -14.93 -15.65
N GLU A 30 -4.58 -15.53 -14.74
CA GLU A 30 -3.38 -14.90 -14.19
C GLU A 30 -2.11 -15.42 -14.87
N LYS A 31 -1.27 -14.50 -15.34
CA LYS A 31 0.12 -14.77 -15.67
C LYS A 31 0.99 -14.37 -14.49
N GLN A 32 1.32 -15.35 -13.65
CA GLN A 32 2.17 -15.14 -12.48
C GLN A 32 3.65 -15.27 -12.83
N TYR A 33 4.44 -14.32 -12.35
CA TYR A 33 5.90 -14.31 -12.43
C TYR A 33 6.47 -14.62 -11.04
N ILE A 34 7.41 -15.56 -10.94
CA ILE A 34 7.97 -16.00 -9.65
C ILE A 34 9.36 -15.39 -9.49
N CYS A 35 9.55 -14.61 -8.43
CA CYS A 35 10.88 -14.13 -8.06
C CYS A 35 11.68 -15.29 -7.47
N GLY A 36 12.93 -15.45 -7.90
CA GLY A 36 13.84 -16.46 -7.35
C GLY A 36 14.13 -16.25 -5.87
N GLU A 37 14.76 -17.24 -5.24
CA GLU A 37 15.09 -17.21 -3.82
C GLU A 37 16.23 -16.23 -3.49
N ALA A 38 16.38 -15.93 -2.20
CA ALA A 38 17.50 -15.16 -1.68
C ALA A 38 18.83 -15.92 -1.89
N PRO A 39 19.97 -15.20 -2.03
CA PRO A 39 20.12 -13.75 -1.95
C PRO A 39 19.91 -13.03 -3.29
N ASP A 40 19.85 -13.75 -4.40
CA ASP A 40 19.92 -13.16 -5.74
C ASP A 40 18.60 -12.58 -6.22
N PHE A 41 17.47 -13.14 -5.73
CA PHE A 41 16.12 -12.69 -6.08
C PHE A 41 15.93 -12.55 -7.60
N ASP A 42 16.27 -13.61 -8.35
CA ASP A 42 16.24 -13.58 -9.81
C ASP A 42 14.86 -13.19 -10.36
N LYS A 43 14.85 -12.27 -11.32
CA LYS A 43 13.65 -11.72 -11.97
C LYS A 43 13.61 -12.03 -13.46
N SER A 44 14.47 -12.93 -13.94
CA SER A 44 14.60 -13.31 -15.35
C SER A 44 13.27 -13.77 -15.96
N CYS A 45 12.41 -14.42 -15.18
CA CYS A 45 11.08 -14.85 -15.60
C CYS A 45 10.21 -13.69 -16.15
N TRP A 46 10.41 -12.47 -15.64
CA TRP A 46 9.77 -11.25 -16.11
C TRP A 46 10.67 -10.47 -17.07
N THR A 47 11.94 -10.23 -16.73
CA THR A 47 12.80 -9.35 -17.53
C THR A 47 13.06 -9.90 -18.94
N ASN A 48 13.06 -11.23 -19.12
CA ASN A 48 13.21 -11.88 -20.43
C ASN A 48 12.01 -11.71 -21.36
N VAL A 49 10.83 -11.38 -20.83
CA VAL A 49 9.59 -11.19 -21.61
C VAL A 49 9.09 -9.74 -21.61
N LYS A 50 9.52 -8.91 -20.67
CA LYS A 50 9.06 -7.54 -20.43
C LYS A 50 8.83 -6.72 -21.71
N PHE A 51 9.83 -6.67 -22.59
CA PHE A 51 9.79 -5.86 -23.81
C PHE A 51 9.20 -6.59 -25.03
N LYS A 52 8.80 -7.87 -24.89
CA LYS A 52 8.23 -8.70 -25.96
C LYS A 52 6.70 -8.68 -25.98
N LEU A 53 6.08 -8.10 -24.95
CA LEU A 53 4.62 -8.08 -24.79
C LEU A 53 3.93 -6.92 -25.54
N GLY A 54 4.69 -6.00 -26.15
CA GLY A 54 4.15 -4.93 -26.98
C GLY A 54 3.34 -3.86 -26.22
N MET A 55 3.72 -3.59 -24.97
CA MET A 55 3.16 -2.50 -24.16
C MET A 55 3.96 -1.20 -24.38
N ASP A 56 3.28 -0.05 -24.35
CA ASP A 56 3.93 1.27 -24.43
C ASP A 56 4.90 1.53 -23.26
N PHE A 57 4.47 1.15 -22.05
CA PHE A 57 5.26 1.28 -20.83
C PHE A 57 5.31 -0.07 -20.09
N PRO A 58 6.20 -1.00 -20.49
CA PRO A 58 6.23 -2.35 -19.92
C PRO A 58 6.42 -2.34 -18.39
N ASN A 59 5.40 -2.77 -17.66
CA ASN A 59 5.41 -2.79 -16.19
C ASN A 59 4.49 -3.89 -15.63
N LEU A 60 4.62 -4.15 -14.33
CA LEU A 60 3.70 -5.01 -13.57
C LEU A 60 2.97 -4.16 -12.50
N PRO A 61 1.65 -4.31 -12.31
CA PRO A 61 0.77 -5.19 -13.07
C PRO A 61 0.48 -4.67 -14.48
N TYR A 62 0.09 -5.59 -15.36
CA TYR A 62 -0.54 -5.30 -16.65
C TYR A 62 -1.82 -6.10 -16.83
N LEU A 63 -2.77 -5.57 -17.60
CA LEU A 63 -3.96 -6.28 -18.05
C LEU A 63 -3.98 -6.33 -19.59
N VAL A 64 -4.28 -7.50 -20.15
CA VAL A 64 -4.57 -7.68 -21.57
C VAL A 64 -6.05 -8.01 -21.75
N ASP A 65 -6.75 -7.24 -22.58
CA ASP A 65 -8.15 -7.45 -22.95
C ASP A 65 -8.32 -7.25 -24.46
N GLY A 66 -8.26 -8.34 -25.22
CA GLY A 66 -8.15 -8.31 -26.68
C GLY A 66 -6.86 -7.62 -27.11
N ASP A 67 -6.99 -6.58 -27.96
CA ASP A 67 -5.84 -5.79 -28.43
C ASP A 67 -5.33 -4.78 -27.40
N ARG A 68 -6.09 -4.53 -26.33
CA ARG A 68 -5.72 -3.55 -25.31
C ARG A 68 -4.69 -4.12 -24.35
N LYS A 69 -3.61 -3.38 -24.13
CA LYS A 69 -2.54 -3.73 -23.20
C LYS A 69 -2.33 -2.57 -22.24
N ILE A 70 -2.73 -2.77 -20.98
CA ILE A 70 -2.87 -1.68 -20.01
C ILE A 70 -1.92 -1.95 -18.84
N PRO A 71 -0.75 -1.29 -18.79
CA PRO A 71 0.07 -1.25 -17.58
C PRO A 71 -0.50 -0.23 -16.57
N GLN A 72 0.06 -0.20 -15.35
CA GLN A 72 -0.31 0.67 -14.21
C GLN A 72 -1.60 0.24 -13.49
N SER A 73 -1.49 -0.04 -12.18
CA SER A 73 -2.59 -0.60 -11.40
C SER A 73 -3.84 0.28 -11.40
N ASN A 74 -3.70 1.59 -11.21
CA ASN A 74 -4.84 2.51 -11.20
C ASN A 74 -5.50 2.65 -12.58
N ALA A 75 -4.71 2.62 -13.66
CA ALA A 75 -5.24 2.63 -15.02
C ALA A 75 -6.05 1.36 -15.33
N ILE A 76 -5.55 0.20 -14.88
CA ILE A 76 -6.27 -1.09 -14.95
C ILE A 76 -7.57 -1.03 -14.16
N MET A 77 -7.54 -0.53 -12.91
CA MET A 77 -8.72 -0.39 -12.08
C MET A 77 -9.77 0.50 -12.73
N ARG A 78 -9.38 1.68 -13.23
CA ARG A 78 -10.30 2.59 -13.94
C ARG A 78 -10.82 1.99 -15.24
N TYR A 79 -10.03 1.19 -15.94
CA TYR A 79 -10.49 0.48 -17.15
C TYR A 79 -11.63 -0.49 -16.83
N ILE A 80 -11.44 -1.34 -15.81
CA ILE A 80 -12.47 -2.29 -15.38
C ILE A 80 -13.68 -1.52 -14.83
N ALA A 81 -13.47 -0.54 -13.95
CA ALA A 81 -14.54 0.28 -13.37
C ALA A 81 -15.41 0.96 -14.45
N ARG A 82 -14.82 1.49 -15.53
CA ARG A 82 -15.60 2.07 -16.65
C ARG A 82 -16.46 1.05 -17.39
N LYS A 83 -16.03 -0.22 -17.50
CA LYS A 83 -16.85 -1.29 -18.12
C LYS A 83 -18.11 -1.60 -17.30
N HIS A 84 -18.10 -1.26 -16.01
CA HIS A 84 -19.14 -1.61 -15.04
C HIS A 84 -19.79 -0.39 -14.37
N ASN A 85 -19.58 0.82 -14.89
CA ASN A 85 -20.11 2.09 -14.36
C ASN A 85 -19.74 2.38 -12.88
N MET A 86 -18.50 2.08 -12.48
CA MET A 86 -18.01 2.20 -11.10
C MET A 86 -17.04 3.39 -10.88
N CYS A 87 -17.14 4.47 -11.67
CA CYS A 87 -16.22 5.62 -11.60
C CYS A 87 -16.79 6.87 -10.89
N GLY A 88 -18.01 6.79 -10.36
CA GLY A 88 -18.80 7.97 -9.94
C GLY A 88 -19.57 8.55 -11.12
N GLU A 89 -20.80 8.99 -10.86
CA GLU A 89 -21.72 9.49 -11.88
C GLU A 89 -21.70 11.02 -11.93
N THR A 90 -21.74 11.66 -10.76
CA THR A 90 -21.71 13.12 -10.61
C THR A 90 -20.28 13.66 -10.60
N GLU A 91 -20.13 14.98 -10.79
CA GLU A 91 -18.82 15.63 -10.71
C GLU A 91 -18.24 15.53 -9.30
N GLU A 92 -19.06 15.71 -8.27
CA GLU A 92 -18.66 15.59 -6.87
C GLU A 92 -18.17 14.17 -6.53
N GLU A 93 -18.81 13.14 -7.10
CA GLU A 93 -18.36 11.75 -6.92
C GLU A 93 -17.03 11.49 -7.62
N LYS A 94 -16.84 12.00 -8.84
CA LYS A 94 -15.57 11.88 -9.59
C LYS A 94 -14.42 12.56 -8.85
N ILE A 95 -14.64 13.77 -8.34
CA ILE A 95 -13.67 14.48 -7.51
C ILE A 95 -13.27 13.64 -6.29
N ARG A 96 -14.25 13.02 -5.61
CA ARG A 96 -13.97 12.14 -4.47
C ARG A 96 -13.21 10.90 -4.84
N VAL A 97 -13.54 10.25 -5.96
CA VAL A 97 -12.81 9.10 -6.50
C VAL A 97 -11.35 9.47 -6.78
N ASP A 98 -11.11 10.62 -7.41
CA ASP A 98 -9.78 11.07 -7.78
C ASP A 98 -8.92 11.41 -6.54
N ILE A 99 -9.48 12.11 -5.55
CA ILE A 99 -8.77 12.42 -4.29
C ILE A 99 -8.42 11.11 -3.55
N LEU A 100 -9.38 10.20 -3.40
CA LEU A 100 -9.18 8.97 -2.64
C LEU A 100 -8.20 8.02 -3.33
N GLU A 101 -8.23 7.90 -4.66
CA GLU A 101 -7.29 7.06 -5.41
C GLU A 101 -5.85 7.51 -5.18
N ASN A 102 -5.59 8.82 -5.29
CA ASN A 102 -4.25 9.38 -5.11
C ASN A 102 -3.79 9.29 -3.64
N GLN A 103 -4.65 9.66 -2.68
CA GLN A 103 -4.33 9.56 -1.26
C GLN A 103 -4.03 8.10 -0.84
N ALA A 104 -4.80 7.14 -1.34
CA ALA A 104 -4.56 5.72 -1.06
C ALA A 104 -3.25 5.21 -1.68
N MET A 105 -2.81 5.77 -2.81
CA MET A 105 -1.51 5.44 -3.40
C MET A 105 -0.36 6.01 -2.57
N ASP A 106 -0.46 7.27 -2.12
CA ASP A 106 0.56 7.90 -1.28
C ASP A 106 0.76 7.15 0.04
N LEU A 107 -0.33 6.80 0.72
CA LEU A 107 -0.28 5.99 1.94
C LEU A 107 0.37 4.61 1.70
N ARG A 108 0.04 3.97 0.57
CA ARG A 108 0.65 2.68 0.21
C ARG A 108 2.13 2.81 -0.09
N LEU A 109 2.56 3.83 -0.83
CA LEU A 109 3.97 4.04 -1.14
C LEU A 109 4.78 4.35 0.12
N ALA A 110 4.20 5.11 1.04
CA ALA A 110 4.76 5.35 2.36
C ALA A 110 4.95 4.04 3.14
N PHE A 111 3.92 3.18 3.17
CA PHE A 111 4.00 1.86 3.81
C PHE A 111 5.05 0.94 3.15
N ILE A 112 5.08 0.87 1.82
CA ILE A 112 6.07 0.08 1.07
C ILE A 112 7.48 0.50 1.44
N LYS A 113 7.77 1.81 1.51
CA LYS A 113 9.12 2.29 1.89
C LYS A 113 9.56 1.74 3.25
N LEU A 114 8.66 1.64 4.23
CA LEU A 114 8.96 1.06 5.54
C LEU A 114 9.28 -0.44 5.47
N CYS A 115 8.64 -1.17 4.54
CA CYS A 115 8.86 -2.60 4.38
C CYS A 115 10.17 -2.94 3.65
N TYR A 116 10.67 -2.05 2.79
CA TYR A 116 11.82 -2.33 1.91
C TYR A 116 13.07 -1.51 2.22
N LEU A 117 12.97 -0.40 2.95
CA LEU A 117 14.09 0.48 3.27
C LEU A 117 14.39 0.45 4.76
N ASN A 118 15.68 0.35 5.10
CA ASN A 118 16.16 0.49 6.48
C ASN A 118 16.74 1.90 6.71
N ILE A 119 16.06 2.93 6.18
CA ILE A 119 16.44 4.34 6.28
C ILE A 119 15.30 5.09 6.95
N ILE A 120 15.59 5.88 7.98
CA ILE A 120 14.60 6.73 8.63
C ILE A 120 14.19 7.89 7.72
N THR A 121 12.89 8.13 7.63
CA THR A 121 12.25 9.21 6.87
C THR A 121 11.21 9.91 7.73
N PHE A 122 10.63 11.02 7.26
CA PHE A 122 9.57 11.71 8.00
C PHE A 122 8.31 10.83 8.19
N VAL A 123 8.09 9.84 7.32
CA VAL A 123 6.95 8.91 7.42
C VAL A 123 7.04 8.05 8.67
N ASP A 124 8.25 7.68 9.11
CA ASP A 124 8.47 6.90 10.33
C ASP A 124 7.94 7.64 11.57
N PHE A 125 7.96 8.97 11.58
CA PHE A 125 7.42 9.80 12.66
C PHE A 125 5.89 9.75 12.68
N VAL A 126 5.25 9.85 11.52
CA VAL A 126 3.79 9.75 11.38
C VAL A 126 3.31 8.36 11.78
N MET A 127 4.02 7.31 11.34
CA MET A 127 3.68 5.94 11.67
C MET A 127 3.95 5.59 13.13
N TYR A 128 5.02 6.13 13.72
CA TYR A 128 5.26 6.00 15.15
C TYR A 128 4.08 6.56 15.94
N GLU A 129 3.64 7.79 15.64
CA GLU A 129 2.51 8.42 16.34
C GLU A 129 1.23 7.58 16.23
N LEU A 130 0.88 7.15 15.01
CA LEU A 130 -0.29 6.31 14.80
C LEU A 130 -0.23 5.01 15.61
N LEU A 131 0.93 4.32 15.60
CA LEU A 131 1.10 3.08 16.35
C LEU A 131 1.12 3.31 17.86
N ASP A 132 1.67 4.43 18.33
CA ASP A 132 1.69 4.79 19.75
C ASP A 132 0.29 5.13 20.27
N GLU A 133 -0.53 5.85 19.50
CA GLU A 133 -1.93 6.10 19.82
C GLU A 133 -2.74 4.79 19.92
N HIS A 134 -2.57 3.86 18.98
CA HIS A 134 -3.23 2.55 19.02
C HIS A 134 -2.75 1.72 20.21
N ARG A 135 -1.45 1.76 20.51
CA ARG A 135 -0.85 1.13 21.70
C ARG A 135 -1.38 1.77 23.00
N ALA A 136 -1.63 3.06 23.03
CA ALA A 136 -2.24 3.72 24.17
C ALA A 136 -3.72 3.32 24.34
N LEU A 137 -4.45 3.14 23.25
CA LEU A 137 -5.87 2.75 23.24
C LEU A 137 -6.07 1.27 23.65
N GLU A 138 -5.28 0.37 23.08
CA GLU A 138 -5.29 -1.06 23.39
C GLU A 138 -3.85 -1.55 23.55
N PRO A 139 -3.32 -1.64 24.79
CA PRO A 139 -1.91 -1.95 25.07
C PRO A 139 -1.38 -3.22 24.41
N LYS A 140 -2.25 -4.21 24.17
CA LYS A 140 -1.85 -5.51 23.60
C LYS A 140 -2.06 -5.59 22.09
N CYS A 141 -2.54 -4.54 21.42
CA CYS A 141 -2.86 -4.59 19.99
C CYS A 141 -1.65 -4.94 19.12
N LEU A 142 -0.43 -4.68 19.60
CA LEU A 142 0.82 -4.96 18.88
C LEU A 142 1.54 -6.24 19.34
N ASP A 143 1.03 -6.97 20.34
CA ASP A 143 1.75 -8.10 20.95
C ASP A 143 2.09 -9.21 19.95
N ASN A 144 1.19 -9.45 19.00
CA ASN A 144 1.35 -10.47 17.96
C ASN A 144 2.14 -10.00 16.74
N PHE A 145 2.58 -8.74 16.71
CA PHE A 145 3.23 -8.12 15.55
C PHE A 145 4.68 -7.72 15.89
N LYS A 146 5.58 -8.72 15.88
CA LYS A 146 7.00 -8.54 16.23
C LYS A 146 7.66 -7.36 15.49
N ASN A 147 7.41 -7.25 14.18
CA ASN A 147 7.95 -6.18 13.34
C ASN A 147 7.48 -4.77 13.74
N LEU A 148 6.22 -4.62 14.15
CA LEU A 148 5.69 -3.32 14.60
C LEU A 148 6.27 -2.92 15.96
N LYS A 149 6.44 -3.89 16.88
CA LYS A 149 7.14 -3.66 18.14
C LYS A 149 8.60 -3.29 17.93
N GLU A 150 9.29 -3.95 17.00
CA GLU A 150 10.67 -3.61 16.64
C GLU A 150 10.76 -2.23 15.98
N LEU A 151 9.77 -1.81 15.17
CA LEU A 151 9.71 -0.45 14.65
C LEU A 151 9.61 0.58 15.77
N LEU A 152 8.66 0.42 16.70
CA LEU A 152 8.50 1.31 17.85
C LEU A 152 9.78 1.37 18.70
N ASN A 153 10.35 0.23 19.05
CA ASN A 153 11.58 0.15 19.84
C ASN A 153 12.76 0.84 19.15
N ARG A 154 12.93 0.65 17.82
CA ARG A 154 13.97 1.33 17.06
C ARG A 154 13.78 2.84 17.05
N PHE A 155 12.53 3.31 16.89
CA PHE A 155 12.21 4.73 16.86
C PHE A 155 12.45 5.40 18.22
N GLU A 156 11.94 4.81 19.30
CA GLU A 156 12.15 5.28 20.68
C GLU A 156 13.64 5.23 21.09
N GLY A 157 14.41 4.32 20.49
CA GLY A 157 15.85 4.17 20.71
C GLY A 157 16.74 5.19 19.97
N LEU A 158 16.19 6.01 19.06
CA LEU A 158 16.96 7.04 18.37
C LEU A 158 17.48 8.06 19.39
N GLU A 159 18.79 8.34 19.42
CA GLU A 159 19.44 9.14 20.47
C GLU A 159 18.70 10.45 20.80
N ARG A 160 18.36 11.24 19.78
CA ARG A 160 17.65 12.52 19.94
C ARG A 160 16.19 12.35 20.40
N ILE A 161 15.52 11.28 19.98
CA ILE A 161 14.15 10.97 20.38
C ILE A 161 14.12 10.46 21.82
N ALA A 162 14.99 9.52 22.17
CA ALA A 162 15.16 9.03 23.52
C ALA A 162 15.47 10.16 24.52
N ALA A 163 16.35 11.10 24.12
CA ALA A 163 16.64 12.29 24.92
C ALA A 163 15.42 13.22 25.05
N TYR A 164 14.65 13.42 23.98
CA TYR A 164 13.43 14.21 24.01
C TYR A 164 12.37 13.58 24.93
N MET A 165 12.09 12.28 24.80
CA MET A 165 11.10 11.53 25.58
C MET A 165 11.39 11.49 27.08
N LYS A 166 12.67 11.61 27.48
CA LYS A 166 13.10 11.72 28.89
C LYS A 166 13.04 13.15 29.43
N SER A 167 12.87 14.15 28.56
CA SER A 167 12.87 15.56 28.95
C SER A 167 11.49 16.00 29.44
N PRO A 168 11.40 17.03 30.31
CA PRO A 168 10.11 17.59 30.73
C PRO A 168 9.33 18.26 29.59
N ARG A 169 9.91 18.38 28.39
CA ARG A 169 9.24 18.89 27.19
C ARG A 169 8.44 17.83 26.45
N PHE A 170 8.58 16.55 26.80
CA PHE A 170 7.84 15.49 26.12
C PHE A 170 6.37 15.52 26.53
N MET A 171 5.50 15.66 25.54
CA MET A 171 4.06 15.61 25.74
C MET A 171 3.58 14.18 25.54
N LYS A 172 3.48 13.42 26.63
CA LYS A 172 2.91 12.05 26.60
C LYS A 172 1.38 12.06 26.44
N GLY A 173 0.75 13.17 26.82
CA GLY A 173 -0.69 13.37 26.72
C GLY A 173 -1.08 14.79 27.18
N PRO A 174 -2.37 15.13 27.14
CA PRO A 174 -3.46 14.32 26.61
C PRO A 174 -3.33 14.11 25.09
N ILE A 175 -3.72 12.92 24.61
CA ILE A 175 -3.69 12.57 23.18
C ILE A 175 -4.75 13.36 22.42
N ASN A 176 -5.94 13.50 23.01
CA ASN A 176 -7.08 14.18 22.40
C ASN A 176 -7.51 15.41 23.21
N ASN A 177 -8.33 16.27 22.60
CA ASN A 177 -8.89 17.43 23.27
C ASN A 177 -9.95 17.04 24.33
N ARG A 178 -10.31 18.00 25.20
CA ARG A 178 -11.25 17.81 26.33
C ARG A 178 -12.68 17.35 25.98
N MET A 179 -13.06 17.40 24.70
CA MET A 179 -14.38 16.96 24.23
C MET A 179 -14.39 15.48 23.82
N ALA A 180 -13.22 14.85 23.68
CA ALA A 180 -13.11 13.46 23.29
C ALA A 180 -13.52 12.52 24.43
N GLN A 181 -14.11 11.38 24.07
CA GLN A 181 -14.50 10.36 25.06
C GLN A 181 -13.30 9.56 25.60
N TRP A 182 -12.15 9.62 24.93
CA TRP A 182 -10.93 8.89 25.29
C TRP A 182 -9.67 9.74 25.00
N GLY A 183 -8.61 9.54 25.78
CA GLY A 183 -7.31 10.21 25.58
C GLY A 183 -7.28 11.69 25.95
N TYR A 184 -8.32 12.22 26.61
CA TYR A 184 -8.45 13.63 26.96
C TYR A 184 -7.76 14.03 28.28
N LYS A 185 -7.08 13.07 28.94
CA LYS A 185 -6.31 13.24 30.18
C LYS A 185 -4.97 12.54 30.05
#